data_AF-A0A7C4ANV7-F1
#
_entry.id   AF-A0A7C4ANV7-F1
#
_cell.length_a   1.000
_cell.length_b   1.000
_cell.length_c   1.000
_cell.angle_alpha   90.00
_cell.angle_beta   90.00
_cell.angle_gamma   90.00
#
_symmetry.space_group_name_H-M   'P 1'
#
loop_
_entity.id
_entity.type
_entity.pdbx_description
1 polymer ?
#
loop_
_entity_poly.entity_id
_entity_poly.type
_entity_poly.pdbx_seq_one_letter_code
_entity_poly.pdbx_strand_id
1 'polypeptide(L)'
;MKKINSKKKQLLILSAQTLFCRHGIKRVTVEEICAQAGVSKMTFYKYYTDKMAIARAVLELIFNQSIQKFYELTAEPVPFQHKLEKLLVMITSQIHTVGSSFLEDLMATSCPLHDYFSALQKKTREMTIDFFRAAQEAGGISGEVKMPFLLFMLDRMSELVNHPEFIAMMPDMAERASALATQLFHGFSKTR
;
A
#
# COMPACT_ATOMS: atom_id res chain seq x y z
N MET A 1 -25.77 2.96 -22.99
CA MET A 1 -24.74 4.02 -22.84
C MET A 1 -23.98 4.03 -21.49
N LYS A 2 -24.49 3.46 -20.37
CA LYS A 2 -23.79 3.42 -19.06
C LYS A 2 -22.47 2.62 -19.05
N LYS A 3 -22.39 1.48 -19.75
CA LYS A 3 -21.20 0.58 -19.76
C LYS A 3 -19.96 1.21 -20.41
N ILE A 4 -20.12 1.99 -21.48
CA ILE A 4 -19.01 2.64 -22.21
C ILE A 4 -18.40 3.80 -21.40
N ASN A 5 -19.23 4.57 -20.68
CA ASN A 5 -18.74 5.66 -19.82
C ASN A 5 -17.88 5.15 -18.66
N SER A 6 -18.19 3.97 -18.12
CA SER A 6 -17.40 3.34 -17.05
C SER A 6 -16.03 2.85 -17.58
N LYS A 7 -15.98 2.26 -18.77
CA LYS A 7 -14.72 1.77 -19.37
C LYS A 7 -13.72 2.89 -19.66
N LYS A 8 -14.16 4.02 -20.23
CA LYS A 8 -13.28 5.17 -20.51
C LYS A 8 -12.75 5.82 -19.22
N LYS A 9 -13.60 5.94 -18.20
CA LYS A 9 -13.18 6.41 -16.87
C LYS A 9 -12.10 5.49 -16.29
N GLN A 10 -12.28 4.17 -16.39
CA GLN A 10 -11.29 3.20 -15.90
C GLN A 10 -9.97 3.28 -16.66
N LEU A 11 -10.00 3.40 -18.00
CA LEU A 11 -8.79 3.57 -18.82
C LEU A 11 -8.00 4.82 -18.43
N LEU A 12 -8.70 5.93 -18.17
CA LEU A 12 -8.09 7.16 -17.68
C LEU A 12 -7.38 6.93 -16.33
N ILE A 13 -8.05 6.32 -15.34
CA ILE A 13 -7.44 6.07 -14.02
C ILE A 13 -6.21 5.17 -14.15
N LEU A 14 -6.30 4.05 -14.87
CA LEU A 14 -5.17 3.11 -15.00
C LEU A 14 -3.98 3.72 -15.75
N SER A 15 -4.26 4.54 -16.77
CA SER A 15 -3.22 5.27 -17.52
C SER A 15 -2.56 6.33 -16.64
N ALA A 16 -3.37 7.09 -15.88
CA ALA A 16 -2.87 8.07 -14.93
C ALA A 16 -2.04 7.41 -13.82
N GLN A 17 -2.50 6.28 -13.26
CA GLN A 17 -1.75 5.49 -12.29
C GLN A 17 -0.38 5.11 -12.85
N THR A 18 -0.33 4.52 -14.05
CA THR A 18 0.92 4.12 -14.69
C THR A 18 1.90 5.28 -14.83
N LEU A 19 1.40 6.44 -15.30
CA LEU A 19 2.25 7.63 -15.50
C LEU A 19 2.68 8.26 -14.18
N PHE A 20 1.78 8.43 -13.21
CA PHE A 20 2.10 9.02 -11.91
C PHE A 20 3.08 8.15 -11.13
N CYS A 21 2.86 6.84 -11.05
CA CYS A 21 3.76 5.92 -10.35
C CYS A 21 5.18 5.97 -10.93
N ARG A 22 5.32 6.18 -12.25
CA ARG A 22 6.63 6.22 -12.92
C ARG A 22 7.30 7.60 -12.89
N HIS A 23 6.53 8.68 -12.89
CA HIS A 23 7.05 10.02 -13.21
C HIS A 23 6.67 11.10 -12.19
N GLY A 24 5.88 10.77 -11.17
CA GLY A 24 5.28 11.74 -10.26
C GLY A 24 4.12 12.51 -10.88
N ILE A 25 3.41 13.24 -10.03
CA ILE A 25 2.27 14.08 -10.40
C ILE A 25 2.74 15.34 -11.14
N LYS A 26 3.85 15.93 -10.69
CA LYS A 26 4.32 17.23 -11.20
C LYS A 26 4.62 17.18 -12.70
N ARG A 27 5.37 16.17 -13.15
CA ARG A 27 5.84 16.04 -14.54
C ARG A 27 4.74 15.62 -15.51
N VAL A 28 3.78 14.82 -15.07
CA VAL A 28 2.75 14.26 -15.96
C VAL A 28 1.73 15.33 -16.36
N THR A 29 1.33 15.33 -17.63
CA THR A 29 0.32 16.24 -18.20
C THR A 29 -1.01 15.53 -18.47
N VAL A 30 -2.11 16.30 -18.61
CA VAL A 30 -3.43 15.73 -18.96
C VAL A 30 -3.40 15.14 -20.37
N GLU A 31 -2.63 15.75 -21.27
CA GLU A 31 -2.37 15.34 -22.64
C GLU A 31 -1.76 13.93 -22.69
N GLU A 32 -0.71 13.69 -21.91
CA GLU A 32 -0.06 12.38 -21.83
C GLU A 32 -1.01 11.31 -21.28
N ILE A 33 -1.81 11.64 -20.27
CA ILE A 33 -2.82 10.72 -19.72
C ILE A 33 -3.86 10.37 -20.80
N CYS A 34 -4.35 11.38 -21.54
CA CYS A 34 -5.32 11.18 -22.62
C CYS A 34 -4.75 10.31 -23.74
N ALA A 35 -3.51 10.57 -24.15
CA ALA A 35 -2.80 9.82 -25.18
C ALA A 35 -2.61 8.35 -24.75
N GLN A 36 -2.12 8.11 -23.53
CA GLN A 36 -1.94 6.78 -22.96
C GLN A 36 -3.27 6.01 -22.87
N ALA A 37 -4.36 6.69 -22.50
CA ALA A 37 -5.69 6.09 -22.37
C ALA A 37 -6.43 5.91 -23.70
N GLY A 38 -5.93 6.47 -24.81
CA GLY A 38 -6.59 6.47 -26.11
C GLY A 38 -7.92 7.26 -26.11
N VAL A 39 -7.99 8.37 -25.37
CA VAL A 39 -9.19 9.22 -25.28
C VAL A 39 -8.89 10.70 -25.56
N SER A 40 -9.91 11.47 -25.92
CA SER A 40 -9.76 12.92 -26.13
C SER A 40 -9.75 13.72 -24.83
N LYS A 41 -9.18 14.93 -24.84
CA LYS A 41 -9.29 15.90 -23.73
C LYS A 41 -10.73 16.16 -23.31
N MET A 42 -11.64 16.33 -24.28
CA MET A 42 -13.07 16.50 -23.98
C MET A 42 -13.64 15.30 -23.19
N THR A 43 -13.15 14.10 -23.46
CA THR A 43 -13.52 12.91 -22.67
C THR A 43 -12.91 12.93 -21.28
N PHE A 44 -11.67 13.39 -21.12
CA PHE A 44 -11.05 13.58 -19.79
C PHE A 44 -11.88 14.54 -18.93
N TYR A 45 -12.15 15.75 -19.46
CA TYR A 45 -12.86 16.79 -18.74
C TYR A 45 -14.33 16.47 -18.46
N LYS A 46 -14.89 15.44 -19.11
CA LYS A 46 -16.19 14.88 -18.75
C LYS A 46 -16.17 14.13 -17.41
N TYR A 47 -15.02 13.59 -16.99
CA TYR A 47 -14.88 12.79 -15.75
C TYR A 47 -14.10 13.49 -14.65
N TYR A 48 -13.12 14.32 -15.02
CA TYR A 48 -12.19 14.96 -14.08
C TYR A 48 -12.04 16.43 -14.42
N THR A 49 -12.18 17.30 -13.42
CA THR A 49 -12.04 18.75 -13.58
C THR A 49 -10.61 19.15 -13.96
N ASP A 50 -9.64 18.42 -13.44
CA ASP A 50 -8.21 18.74 -13.55
C ASP A 50 -7.33 17.51 -13.26
N LYS A 51 -6.01 17.71 -13.28
CA LYS A 51 -5.00 16.68 -12.99
C LYS A 51 -5.05 16.19 -11.55
N MET A 52 -5.39 17.05 -10.58
CA MET A 52 -5.46 16.66 -9.16
C MET A 52 -6.68 15.77 -8.90
N ALA A 53 -7.81 16.02 -9.58
CA ALA A 53 -9.00 15.20 -9.47
C ALA A 53 -8.75 13.74 -9.90
N ILE A 54 -8.01 13.53 -11.00
CA ILE A 54 -7.63 12.17 -11.40
C ILE A 54 -6.52 11.58 -10.54
N ALA A 55 -5.55 12.38 -10.08
CA ALA A 55 -4.53 11.92 -9.14
C ALA A 55 -5.14 11.44 -7.82
N ARG A 56 -6.16 12.14 -7.31
CA ARG A 56 -6.94 11.69 -6.16
C ARG A 56 -7.67 10.38 -6.44
N ALA A 57 -8.29 10.22 -7.61
CA ALA A 57 -8.96 8.97 -7.96
C ALA A 57 -7.97 7.79 -8.07
N VAL A 58 -6.73 8.04 -8.50
CA VAL A 58 -5.65 7.05 -8.48
C VAL A 58 -5.26 6.69 -7.05
N LEU A 59 -5.11 7.67 -6.15
CA LEU A 59 -4.87 7.41 -4.72
C LEU A 59 -5.96 6.55 -4.11
N GLU A 60 -7.22 6.93 -4.32
CA GLU A 60 -8.39 6.19 -3.84
C GLU A 60 -8.38 4.75 -4.38
N LEU A 61 -8.05 4.55 -5.65
CA LEU A 61 -7.93 3.20 -6.23
C LEU A 61 -6.88 2.36 -5.49
N ILE A 62 -5.66 2.91 -5.31
CA ILE A 62 -4.55 2.20 -4.67
C ILE A 62 -4.91 1.86 -3.22
N PHE A 63 -5.36 2.85 -2.44
CA PHE A 63 -5.69 2.64 -1.02
C PHE A 63 -6.86 1.68 -0.85
N ASN A 64 -7.92 1.78 -1.67
CA ASN A 64 -9.06 0.88 -1.56
C ASN A 64 -8.66 -0.57 -1.89
N GLN A 65 -7.78 -0.78 -2.87
CA GLN A 65 -7.26 -2.12 -3.17
C GLN A 65 -6.43 -2.67 -2.00
N SER A 66 -5.59 -1.84 -1.39
CA SER A 66 -4.78 -2.23 -0.22
C SER A 66 -5.63 -2.56 1.00
N ILE A 67 -6.63 -1.71 1.28
CA ILE A 67 -7.58 -1.91 2.38
C ILE A 67 -8.38 -3.20 2.18
N GLN A 68 -8.85 -3.45 0.95
CA GLN A 68 -9.59 -4.67 0.62
C GLN A 68 -8.73 -5.92 0.86
N LYS A 69 -7.49 -5.94 0.34
CA LYS A 69 -6.54 -7.04 0.58
C LYS A 69 -6.25 -7.25 2.07
N PHE A 70 -6.12 -6.17 2.82
CA PHE A 70 -5.92 -6.24 4.27
C PHE A 70 -7.12 -6.89 4.98
N TYR A 71 -8.35 -6.51 4.63
CA TYR A 71 -9.54 -7.14 5.21
C TYR A 71 -9.66 -8.63 4.84
N GLU A 72 -9.37 -8.99 3.59
CA GLU A 72 -9.35 -10.39 3.15
C GLU A 72 -8.34 -11.22 3.95
N LEU A 73 -7.12 -10.69 4.11
CA LEU A 73 -6.05 -11.31 4.88
C LEU A 73 -6.41 -11.48 6.37
N THR A 74 -6.94 -10.42 6.99
CA THR A 74 -7.25 -10.43 8.43
C THR A 74 -8.44 -11.32 8.76
N ALA A 75 -9.39 -11.48 7.83
CA ALA A 75 -10.54 -12.37 7.97
C ALA A 75 -10.20 -13.86 7.77
N GLU A 76 -9.04 -14.18 7.21
CA GLU A 76 -8.66 -15.57 6.93
C GLU A 76 -8.52 -16.39 8.23
N PRO A 77 -9.07 -17.62 8.30
CA PRO A 77 -9.05 -18.45 9.50
C PRO A 77 -7.72 -19.20 9.67
N VAL A 78 -6.60 -18.46 9.65
CA VAL A 78 -5.24 -18.99 9.85
C VAL A 78 -4.62 -18.43 11.14
N PRO A 79 -3.63 -19.11 11.73
CA PRO A 79 -2.84 -18.59 12.85
C PRO A 79 -2.31 -17.17 12.59
N PHE A 80 -2.21 -16.37 13.64
CA PHE A 80 -1.77 -14.98 13.53
C PHE A 80 -0.38 -14.85 12.87
N GLN A 81 0.54 -15.79 13.12
CA GLN A 81 1.85 -15.83 12.47
C GLN A 81 1.71 -15.77 10.93
N HIS A 82 0.84 -16.59 10.34
CA HIS A 82 0.60 -16.57 8.89
C HIS A 82 -0.06 -15.28 8.41
N LYS A 83 -0.90 -14.66 9.25
CA LYS A 83 -1.43 -13.31 8.93
C LYS A 83 -0.32 -12.28 8.89
N LEU A 84 0.64 -12.33 9.83
CA LEU A 84 1.79 -11.44 9.84
C LEU A 84 2.70 -11.65 8.62
N GLU A 85 2.96 -12.89 8.23
CA GLU A 85 3.73 -13.22 7.01
C GLU A 85 3.12 -12.58 5.76
N LYS A 86 1.81 -12.79 5.58
CA LYS A 86 1.05 -12.20 4.47
C LYS A 86 1.05 -10.68 4.55
N LEU A 87 0.99 -10.11 5.76
CA LEU A 87 0.99 -8.66 5.98
C LEU A 87 2.33 -8.05 5.56
N LEU A 88 3.46 -8.67 5.92
CA LEU A 88 4.80 -8.23 5.52
C LEU A 88 4.93 -8.21 4.00
N VAL A 89 4.57 -9.31 3.32
CA VAL A 89 4.56 -9.39 1.85
C VAL A 89 3.67 -8.30 1.23
N MET A 90 2.49 -8.07 1.82
CA MET A 90 1.56 -7.05 1.33
C MET A 90 2.14 -5.63 1.44
N ILE A 91 2.73 -5.26 2.58
CA ILE A 91 3.31 -3.93 2.81
C ILE A 91 4.46 -3.67 1.84
N THR A 92 5.36 -4.63 1.71
CA THR A 92 6.52 -4.58 0.82
C THR A 92 6.10 -4.38 -0.65
N SER A 93 5.02 -5.06 -1.08
CA SER A 93 4.50 -4.94 -2.46
C SER A 93 3.84 -3.58 -2.74
N GLN A 94 3.34 -2.88 -1.73
CA GLN A 94 2.65 -1.59 -1.90
C GLN A 94 3.59 -0.43 -2.20
N ILE A 95 4.80 -0.43 -1.62
CA ILE A 95 5.82 0.61 -1.89
C ILE A 95 6.16 0.61 -3.38
N HIS A 96 6.30 -0.57 -3.99
CA HIS A 96 6.49 -0.69 -5.44
C HIS A 96 5.27 -0.25 -6.27
N THR A 97 4.06 -0.39 -5.72
CA THR A 97 2.81 -0.09 -6.43
C THR A 97 2.55 1.41 -6.56
N VAL A 98 2.88 2.21 -5.53
CA VAL A 98 2.74 3.67 -5.59
C VAL A 98 3.84 4.30 -6.44
N GLY A 99 5.06 3.74 -6.42
CA GLY A 99 6.22 4.28 -7.13
C GLY A 99 6.83 5.49 -6.42
N SER A 100 8.17 5.56 -6.40
CA SER A 100 8.92 6.54 -5.58
C SER A 100 8.59 7.99 -5.96
N SER A 101 8.55 8.31 -7.26
CA SER A 101 8.26 9.68 -7.71
C SER A 101 6.85 10.15 -7.35
N PHE A 102 5.86 9.25 -7.35
CA PHE A 102 4.51 9.60 -6.91
C PHE A 102 4.49 9.85 -5.41
N LEU A 103 5.14 8.97 -4.63
CA LEU A 103 5.23 9.08 -3.19
C LEU A 103 5.93 10.37 -2.75
N GLU A 104 7.05 10.73 -3.39
CA GLU A 104 7.76 11.99 -3.16
C GLU A 104 6.87 13.21 -3.36
N ASP A 105 6.09 13.22 -4.44
CA ASP A 105 5.15 14.31 -4.72
C ASP A 105 4.03 14.38 -3.67
N LEU A 106 3.51 13.25 -3.18
CA LEU A 106 2.45 13.21 -2.17
C LEU A 106 2.95 13.64 -0.79
N MET A 107 4.20 13.32 -0.46
CA MET A 107 4.83 13.69 0.81
C MET A 107 5.16 15.19 0.89
N ALA A 108 5.38 15.84 -0.25
CA ALA A 108 5.67 17.27 -0.28
C ALA A 108 4.47 18.10 0.21
N THR A 109 4.67 18.94 1.22
CA THR A 109 3.63 19.83 1.77
C THR A 109 3.06 20.82 0.74
N SER A 110 3.81 21.08 -0.34
CA SER A 110 3.35 21.88 -1.49
C SER A 110 2.30 21.18 -2.36
N CYS A 111 2.11 19.87 -2.20
CA CYS A 111 1.18 19.10 -3.01
C CYS A 111 -0.26 19.29 -2.53
N PRO A 112 -1.22 19.62 -3.43
CA PRO A 112 -2.63 19.76 -3.05
C PRO A 112 -3.27 18.51 -2.44
N LEU A 113 -2.65 17.34 -2.63
CA LEU A 113 -3.12 16.06 -2.10
C LEU A 113 -2.40 15.64 -0.82
N HIS A 114 -1.49 16.46 -0.27
CA HIS A 114 -0.70 16.12 0.91
C HIS A 114 -1.58 15.76 2.12
N ASP A 115 -2.49 16.65 2.51
CA ASP A 115 -3.37 16.42 3.68
C ASP A 115 -4.30 15.22 3.47
N TYR A 116 -4.77 15.04 2.22
CA TYR A 116 -5.60 13.90 1.86
C TYR A 116 -4.82 12.58 2.00
N PHE A 117 -3.58 12.55 1.49
CA PHE A 117 -2.69 11.39 1.63
C PHE A 117 -2.35 11.11 3.09
N SER A 118 -2.03 12.14 3.88
CA SER A 118 -1.78 12.04 5.32
C SER A 118 -2.99 11.48 6.08
N ALA A 119 -4.22 11.87 5.71
CA ALA A 119 -5.43 11.32 6.30
C ALA A 119 -5.61 9.83 5.96
N LEU A 120 -5.29 9.42 4.73
CA LEU A 120 -5.31 8.01 4.34
C LEU A 120 -4.26 7.19 5.10
N GLN A 121 -3.04 7.70 5.25
CA GLN A 121 -2.00 7.06 6.06
C GLN A 121 -2.42 6.89 7.52
N LYS A 122 -3.05 7.92 8.11
CA LYS A 122 -3.58 7.85 9.48
C LYS A 122 -4.62 6.73 9.61
N LYS A 123 -5.56 6.63 8.66
CA LYS A 123 -6.57 5.56 8.63
C LYS A 123 -5.94 4.17 8.53
N THR A 124 -4.96 3.99 7.64
CA THR A 124 -4.23 2.71 7.51
C THR A 124 -3.50 2.35 8.80
N ARG A 125 -2.91 3.33 9.49
CA ARG A 125 -2.25 3.12 10.80
C ARG A 125 -3.24 2.70 11.87
N GLU A 126 -4.41 3.33 11.95
CA GLU A 126 -5.48 2.95 12.88
C GLU A 126 -5.94 1.50 12.65
N MET A 127 -6.18 1.11 11.40
CA MET A 127 -6.51 -0.28 11.05
C MET A 127 -5.43 -1.28 11.48
N THR A 128 -4.16 -0.92 11.33
CA THR A 128 -3.03 -1.76 11.74
C THR A 128 -2.96 -1.91 13.26
N ILE A 129 -3.22 -0.83 14.00
CA ILE A 129 -3.31 -0.85 15.46
C ILE A 129 -4.43 -1.79 15.92
N ASP A 130 -5.61 -1.69 15.31
CA ASP A 130 -6.75 -2.53 15.67
C ASP A 130 -6.48 -4.01 15.39
N PHE A 131 -5.78 -4.33 14.29
CA PHE A 131 -5.33 -5.69 13.99
C PHE A 131 -4.40 -6.26 15.07
N PHE A 132 -3.39 -5.51 15.50
CA PHE A 132 -2.51 -5.96 16.58
C PHE A 132 -3.21 -6.02 17.94
N ARG A 133 -4.13 -5.11 18.23
CA ARG A 133 -4.91 -5.14 19.47
C ARG A 133 -5.76 -6.40 19.54
N ALA A 134 -6.49 -6.73 18.46
CA ALA A 134 -7.26 -7.96 18.37
C ALA A 134 -6.39 -9.21 18.56
N ALA A 135 -5.15 -9.18 18.05
CA ALA A 135 -4.20 -10.27 18.26
C ALA A 135 -3.74 -10.41 19.72
N GLN A 136 -3.55 -9.29 20.44
CA GLN A 136 -3.25 -9.31 21.87
C GLN A 136 -4.42 -9.85 22.69
N GLU A 137 -5.65 -9.40 22.38
CA GLU A 137 -6.87 -9.86 23.05
C GLU A 137 -7.13 -11.36 22.82
N ALA A 138 -6.82 -11.88 21.64
CA ALA A 138 -6.93 -13.30 21.30
C ALA A 138 -5.76 -14.17 21.84
N GLY A 139 -4.78 -13.58 22.55
CA GLY A 139 -3.58 -14.28 23.02
C GLY A 139 -2.59 -14.66 21.91
N GLY A 140 -2.80 -14.16 20.69
CA GLY A 140 -1.89 -14.35 19.56
C GLY A 140 -0.60 -13.55 19.68
N ILE A 141 -0.58 -12.47 20.48
CA ILE A 141 0.61 -11.70 20.85
C ILE A 141 0.55 -11.45 22.35
N SER A 142 1.69 -11.48 23.05
CA SER A 142 1.73 -11.12 24.47
C SER A 142 1.22 -9.69 24.71
N GLY A 143 0.32 -9.53 25.68
CA GLY A 143 -0.21 -8.23 26.10
C GLY A 143 0.85 -7.30 26.72
N GLU A 144 2.01 -7.83 27.10
CA GLU A 144 3.13 -7.04 27.63
C GLU A 144 3.85 -6.22 26.53
N VAL A 145 3.78 -6.69 25.28
CA VAL A 145 4.44 -6.03 24.15
C VAL A 145 3.73 -4.72 23.83
N LYS A 146 4.47 -3.62 23.83
CA LYS A 146 3.90 -2.29 23.62
C LYS A 146 3.56 -2.05 22.15
N MET A 147 2.39 -1.47 21.89
CA MET A 147 1.94 -1.16 20.53
C MET A 147 2.95 -0.31 19.71
N PRO A 148 3.58 0.76 20.26
CA PRO A 148 4.59 1.50 19.51
C PRO A 148 5.77 0.63 19.03
N PHE A 149 6.16 -0.36 19.84
CA PHE A 149 7.22 -1.30 19.47
C PHE A 149 6.74 -2.28 18.37
N LEU A 150 5.52 -2.81 18.46
CA LEU A 150 4.95 -3.67 17.40
C LEU A 150 4.91 -2.96 16.05
N LEU A 151 4.46 -1.69 16.03
CA LEU A 151 4.42 -0.88 14.81
C LEU A 151 5.82 -0.59 14.28
N PHE A 152 6.76 -0.22 15.16
CA PHE A 152 8.15 -0.01 14.78
C PHE A 152 8.78 -1.27 14.19
N MET A 153 8.56 -2.44 14.80
CA MET A 153 9.07 -3.71 14.30
C MET A 153 8.46 -4.06 12.94
N LEU A 154 7.14 -3.91 12.77
CA LEU A 154 6.48 -4.15 11.48
C LEU A 154 7.09 -3.29 10.36
N ASP A 155 7.32 -2.01 10.65
CA ASP A 155 7.92 -1.05 9.71
C ASP A 155 9.35 -1.48 9.33
N ARG A 156 10.22 -1.74 10.31
CA ARG A 156 11.60 -2.23 10.07
C ARG A 156 11.63 -3.57 9.33
N MET A 157 10.76 -4.50 9.68
CA MET A 157 10.68 -5.81 9.00
C MET A 157 10.27 -5.65 7.54
N SER A 158 9.31 -4.76 7.25
CA SER A 158 8.88 -4.50 5.87
C SER A 158 10.00 -3.95 4.99
N GLU A 159 10.89 -3.11 5.55
CA GLU A 159 12.10 -2.62 4.90
C GLU A 159 13.12 -3.76 4.69
N LEU A 160 13.34 -4.58 5.73
CA LEU A 160 14.29 -5.69 5.69
C LEU A 160 13.92 -6.74 4.63
N VAL A 161 12.63 -7.04 4.42
CA VAL A 161 12.17 -7.96 3.35
C VAL A 161 12.73 -7.58 1.97
N ASN A 162 13.00 -6.30 1.72
CA ASN A 162 13.57 -5.82 0.45
C ASN A 162 15.03 -5.37 0.54
N HIS A 163 15.71 -5.63 1.66
CA HIS A 163 17.10 -5.24 1.82
C HIS A 163 17.99 -6.02 0.82
N PRO A 164 18.89 -5.34 0.07
CA PRO A 164 19.70 -5.99 -0.97
C PRO A 164 20.50 -7.19 -0.47
N GLU A 165 21.08 -7.09 0.73
CA GLU A 165 21.83 -8.19 1.34
C GLU A 165 20.93 -9.37 1.69
N PHE A 166 19.71 -9.11 2.18
CA PHE A 166 18.79 -10.20 2.54
C PHE A 166 18.24 -10.89 1.28
N ILE A 167 18.00 -10.14 0.20
CA ILE A 167 17.67 -10.69 -1.12
C ILE A 167 18.81 -11.58 -1.64
N ALA A 168 20.06 -11.13 -1.53
CA ALA A 168 21.22 -11.90 -1.98
C ALA A 168 21.38 -13.23 -1.21
N MET A 169 21.06 -13.23 0.09
CA MET A 169 21.11 -14.43 0.94
C MET A 169 19.91 -15.35 0.75
N MET A 170 18.72 -14.79 0.54
CA MET A 170 17.45 -15.51 0.45
C MET A 170 16.59 -14.88 -0.66
N PRO A 171 16.67 -15.38 -1.91
CA PRO A 171 16.05 -14.71 -3.06
C PRO A 171 14.51 -14.69 -3.06
N ASP A 172 13.86 -15.68 -2.44
CA ASP A 172 12.40 -15.75 -2.37
C ASP A 172 11.83 -14.78 -1.31
N MET A 173 10.88 -13.93 -1.71
CA MET A 173 10.30 -12.91 -0.83
C MET A 173 9.40 -13.50 0.24
N ALA A 174 8.66 -14.56 -0.07
CA ALA A 174 7.78 -15.22 0.89
C ALA A 174 8.61 -15.93 1.96
N GLU A 175 9.73 -16.55 1.59
CA GLU A 175 10.70 -17.11 2.54
C GLU A 175 11.26 -16.03 3.47
N ARG A 176 11.66 -14.88 2.95
CA ARG A 176 12.17 -13.75 3.78
C ARG A 176 11.12 -13.24 4.76
N ALA A 177 9.89 -13.05 4.29
CA ALA A 177 8.78 -12.61 5.13
C ALA A 177 8.45 -13.64 6.23
N SER A 178 8.46 -14.94 5.89
CA SER A 178 8.25 -16.03 6.85
C SER A 178 9.36 -16.11 7.89
N ALA A 179 10.62 -15.98 7.48
CA ALA A 179 11.76 -15.97 8.40
C ALA A 179 11.63 -14.85 9.46
N LEU A 180 11.31 -13.62 9.02
CA LEU A 180 11.11 -12.48 9.92
C LEU A 180 9.91 -12.66 10.84
N ALA A 181 8.75 -13.08 10.31
CA ALA A 181 7.56 -13.32 11.11
C ALA A 181 7.80 -14.42 12.17
N THR A 182 8.47 -15.51 11.78
CA THR A 182 8.82 -16.62 12.69
C THR A 182 9.73 -16.14 13.82
N GLN A 183 10.76 -15.34 13.51
CA GLN A 183 11.65 -14.77 14.51
C GLN A 183 10.90 -13.89 15.51
N LEU A 184 9.92 -13.09 15.05
CA LEU A 184 9.13 -12.24 15.94
C LEU A 184 8.29 -13.07 16.94
N PHE A 185 7.77 -14.22 16.51
CA PHE A 185 6.90 -15.07 17.31
C PHE A 185 7.64 -16.00 18.27
N HIS A 186 8.73 -16.60 17.81
CA HIS A 186 9.42 -17.67 18.53
C HIS A 186 10.78 -17.23 19.08
N GLY A 187 11.27 -16.04 18.70
CA GLY A 187 12.66 -15.66 18.92
C GLY A 187 13.64 -16.62 18.23
N PHE A 188 14.93 -16.49 18.54
CA PHE A 188 15.95 -17.48 18.14
C PHE A 188 16.08 -18.64 19.14
N SER A 189 15.40 -18.55 20.28
CA SER A 189 15.44 -19.58 21.33
C SER A 189 14.16 -20.41 21.31
N LYS A 190 14.30 -21.73 21.13
CA LYS A 190 13.30 -22.68 21.60
C LYS A 190 13.31 -22.68 23.13
N THR A 191 12.66 -21.72 23.77
CA THR A 191 12.45 -21.83 25.22
C THR A 191 11.25 -22.77 25.42
N ARG A 192 11.52 -23.84 26.17
CA ARG A 192 10.63 -24.98 26.45
C ARG A 192 9.25 -24.59 26.97
#